data_AF-A0A542UDG9-F1
#
_entry.id   AF-A0A542UDG9-F1
#
_cell.length_a   1.000
_cell.length_b   1.000
_cell.length_c   1.000
_cell.angle_alpha   90.00
_cell.angle_beta   90.00
_cell.angle_gamma   90.00
#
_symmetry.space_group_name_H-M   'P 1'
#
loop_
_entity.id
_entity.type
_entity.pdbx_description
1 polymer ?
#
loop_
_entity_poly.entity_id
_entity_poly.type
_entity_poly.pdbx_seq_one_letter_code
_entity_poly.pdbx_strand_id
1 'polypeptide(L)'
;MKIVSSTLKRAVGPALVAGLLVTSAATPAAAQTPPGSTVFRLFGSLAVLQARAGVANNVTATVDPVTHHLYVTDSTGLAVGPGCTRLSPNTADCGVATSFAAQLGDGNDKFDGSAAPINTTVDAGTGIDMVTTGAGNDTVGVQDNAPGDFVDCGSRPPTGDSDTVYRDNGDVVVNCERVF
;
A
#
# COMPACT_ATOMS: atom_id res chain seq x y z
N MET A 1 -11.21 70.15 50.18
CA MET A 1 -11.69 68.80 49.79
C MET A 1 -13.21 68.82 49.75
N LYS A 2 -13.82 68.65 48.57
CA LYS A 2 -15.27 68.48 48.42
C LYS A 2 -15.47 67.55 47.23
N ILE A 3 -15.77 66.29 47.51
CA ILE A 3 -16.00 65.24 46.52
C ILE A 3 -17.43 65.40 46.04
N VAL A 4 -17.63 65.59 44.73
CA VAL A 4 -18.95 65.63 44.11
C VAL A 4 -19.13 64.33 43.35
N SER A 5 -20.07 63.50 43.81
CA SER A 5 -20.44 62.22 43.20
C SER A 5 -21.53 62.49 42.16
N SER A 6 -21.25 62.22 40.89
CA SER A 6 -22.23 62.27 39.80
C SER A 6 -22.64 60.85 39.39
N THR A 7 -23.93 60.58 39.51
CA THR A 7 -24.56 59.30 39.20
C THR A 7 -24.75 59.17 37.68
N LEU A 8 -23.94 58.33 37.02
CA LEU A 8 -24.10 58.03 35.60
C LEU A 8 -25.25 57.03 35.40
N LYS A 9 -26.38 57.50 34.87
CA LYS A 9 -27.49 56.64 34.40
C LYS A 9 -27.06 55.95 33.11
N ARG A 10 -26.85 54.63 33.14
CA ARG A 10 -26.74 53.81 31.91
C ARG A 10 -28.13 53.48 31.40
N ALA A 11 -28.48 54.01 30.24
CA ALA A 11 -29.63 53.60 29.46
C ALA A 11 -29.37 52.20 28.88
N VAL A 12 -30.21 51.23 29.25
CA VAL A 12 -30.23 49.90 28.65
C VAL A 12 -31.09 50.01 27.39
N GLY A 13 -30.46 50.13 26.23
CA GLY A 13 -31.13 50.02 24.93
C GLY A 13 -31.12 48.56 24.46
N PRO A 14 -32.23 48.00 23.96
CA PRO A 14 -32.21 46.67 23.36
C PRO A 14 -31.52 46.74 21.99
N ALA A 15 -30.34 46.14 21.87
CA ALA A 15 -29.70 45.90 20.59
C ALA A 15 -30.36 44.70 19.91
N LEU A 16 -31.20 44.96 18.91
CA LEU A 16 -31.67 43.96 17.95
C LEU A 16 -30.46 43.51 17.10
N VAL A 17 -29.84 42.40 17.51
CA VAL A 17 -28.82 41.72 16.70
C VAL A 17 -29.57 40.94 15.62
N ALA A 18 -29.59 41.48 14.40
CA ALA A 18 -30.00 40.75 13.22
C ALA A 18 -28.98 39.62 12.95
N GLY A 19 -29.33 38.40 13.35
CA GLY A 19 -28.53 37.21 13.08
C GLY A 19 -28.52 36.90 11.58
N LEU A 20 -27.38 37.12 10.95
CA LEU A 20 -27.11 36.67 9.59
C LEU A 20 -26.99 35.13 9.63
N LEU A 21 -28.03 34.42 9.23
CA LEU A 21 -27.99 32.98 9.02
C LEU A 21 -27.11 32.69 7.80
N VAL A 22 -25.84 32.40 8.03
CA VAL A 22 -24.97 31.81 7.01
C VAL A 22 -25.39 30.35 6.89
N THR A 23 -26.19 30.04 5.86
CA THR A 23 -26.45 28.66 5.45
C THR A 23 -25.17 28.11 4.83
N SER A 24 -24.31 27.53 5.65
CA SER A 24 -23.17 26.72 5.19
C SER A 24 -23.73 25.49 4.49
N ALA A 25 -23.84 25.55 3.16
CA ALA A 25 -24.03 24.38 2.33
C ALA A 25 -22.74 23.55 2.42
N ALA A 26 -22.68 22.64 3.39
CA ALA A 26 -21.65 21.62 3.45
C ALA A 26 -21.86 20.72 2.22
N THR A 27 -21.12 20.97 1.15
CA THR A 27 -21.01 20.04 0.05
C THR A 27 -20.57 18.69 0.65
N PRO A 28 -21.28 17.58 0.40
CA PRO A 28 -20.85 16.28 0.89
C PRO A 28 -19.43 16.04 0.36
N ALA A 29 -18.46 15.97 1.28
CA ALA A 29 -17.14 15.48 0.95
C ALA A 29 -17.34 14.05 0.48
N ALA A 30 -17.17 13.81 -0.83
CA ALA A 30 -17.08 12.45 -1.33
C ALA A 30 -15.93 11.78 -0.56
N ALA A 31 -16.27 10.86 0.34
CA ALA A 31 -15.29 10.08 1.06
C ALA A 31 -14.49 9.32 0.01
N GLN A 32 -13.28 9.79 -0.28
CA GLN A 32 -12.37 9.04 -1.13
C GLN A 32 -12.11 7.72 -0.42
N THR A 33 -12.40 6.62 -1.10
CA THR A 33 -12.05 5.29 -0.61
C THR A 33 -10.56 5.28 -0.29
N PRO A 34 -10.17 4.91 0.95
CA PRO A 34 -8.76 4.82 1.30
C PRO A 34 -8.05 3.88 0.33
N PRO A 35 -6.80 4.18 -0.08
CA PRO A 35 -5.99 3.29 -0.91
C PRO A 35 -5.93 1.87 -0.31
N GLY A 36 -5.90 0.86 -1.17
CA GLY A 36 -5.79 -0.53 -0.76
C GLY A 36 -4.39 -0.92 -0.30
N SER A 37 -3.34 -0.18 -0.65
CA SER A 37 -1.98 -0.43 -0.15
C SER A 37 -1.17 0.84 0.01
N THR A 38 -0.03 0.74 0.69
CA THR A 38 0.97 1.80 0.83
C THR A 38 2.33 1.28 0.40
N VAL A 39 3.05 2.00 -0.46
CA VAL A 39 4.42 1.67 -0.84
C VAL A 39 5.41 2.74 -0.38
N PHE A 40 6.56 2.32 0.12
CA PHE A 40 7.62 3.20 0.61
C PHE A 40 8.99 2.52 0.49
N ARG A 41 10.06 3.26 0.78
CA ARG A 41 11.42 2.72 0.79
C ARG A 41 12.00 2.67 2.20
N LEU A 42 12.80 1.63 2.46
CA LEU A 42 13.63 1.48 3.63
C LEU A 42 15.10 1.42 3.23
N PHE A 43 15.94 2.15 3.96
CA PHE A 43 17.41 2.12 3.85
C PHE A 43 17.98 2.32 2.43
N GLY A 44 17.22 2.94 1.53
CA GLY A 44 17.69 3.37 0.22
C GLY A 44 17.85 2.27 -0.83
N SER A 45 17.58 0.99 -0.52
CA SER A 45 17.70 -0.13 -1.48
C SER A 45 16.50 -1.09 -1.46
N LEU A 46 15.75 -1.13 -0.37
CA LEU A 46 14.54 -1.95 -0.21
C LEU A 46 13.30 -1.09 -0.44
N ALA A 47 12.44 -1.52 -1.36
CA ALA A 47 11.08 -1.01 -1.46
C ALA A 47 10.12 -1.98 -0.73
N VAL A 48 9.14 -1.43 -0.02
CA VAL A 48 8.17 -2.19 0.76
C VAL A 48 6.77 -1.76 0.36
N LEU A 49 5.91 -2.72 0.05
CA LEU A 49 4.47 -2.54 -0.07
C LEU A 49 3.79 -3.20 1.13
N GLN A 50 2.86 -2.45 1.74
CA GLN A 50 2.00 -2.93 2.80
C GLN A 50 0.55 -2.73 2.37
N ALA A 51 -0.15 -3.83 2.16
CA ALA A 51 -1.58 -3.86 1.90
C ALA A 51 -2.39 -3.47 3.13
N ARG A 52 -3.61 -3.01 2.89
CA ARG A 52 -4.56 -2.60 3.91
C ARG A 52 -5.51 -3.77 4.16
N ALA A 53 -5.62 -4.15 5.43
CA ALA A 53 -6.56 -5.18 5.87
C ALA A 53 -8.00 -4.98 5.35
N GLY A 54 -8.61 -6.09 4.97
CA GLY A 54 -9.94 -6.22 4.39
C GLY A 54 -10.03 -5.84 2.90
N VAL A 55 -8.92 -5.84 2.16
CA VAL A 55 -8.89 -5.46 0.73
C VAL A 55 -8.21 -6.57 -0.05
N ALA A 56 -8.89 -7.10 -1.08
CA ALA A 56 -8.26 -8.02 -2.04
C ALA A 56 -7.41 -7.21 -3.04
N ASN A 57 -6.13 -7.06 -2.74
CA ASN A 57 -5.14 -6.31 -3.49
C ASN A 57 -4.75 -7.05 -4.78
N ASN A 58 -4.45 -6.28 -5.82
CA ASN A 58 -3.88 -6.82 -7.05
C ASN A 58 -2.71 -5.95 -7.46
N VAL A 59 -1.53 -6.43 -7.06
CA VAL A 59 -0.26 -5.74 -7.05
C VAL A 59 0.61 -6.24 -8.19
N THR A 60 1.22 -5.31 -8.92
CA THR A 60 2.24 -5.61 -9.92
C THR A 60 3.51 -4.84 -9.61
N ALA A 61 4.65 -5.51 -9.61
CA ALA A 61 5.97 -4.93 -9.52
C ALA A 61 6.69 -5.08 -10.86
N THR A 62 7.28 -3.99 -11.36
CA THR A 62 7.99 -3.99 -12.65
C THR A 62 9.24 -3.13 -12.53
N VAL A 63 10.36 -3.63 -13.02
CA VAL A 63 11.59 -2.82 -13.14
C VAL A 63 11.75 -2.39 -14.58
N ASP A 64 11.89 -1.08 -14.79
CA ASP A 64 12.17 -0.53 -16.10
C ASP A 64 13.55 -0.99 -16.61
N PRO A 65 13.67 -1.55 -17.81
CA PRO A 65 14.94 -2.12 -18.29
C PRO A 65 15.98 -1.05 -18.65
N VAL A 66 15.61 0.22 -18.75
CA VAL A 66 16.49 1.32 -19.15
C VAL A 66 16.95 2.14 -17.94
N THR A 67 16.00 2.54 -17.11
CA THR A 67 16.23 3.37 -15.93
C THR A 67 16.50 2.56 -14.67
N HIS A 68 16.18 1.25 -14.67
CA HIS A 68 16.22 0.36 -13.52
C HIS A 68 15.35 0.83 -12.35
N HIS A 69 14.38 1.71 -12.61
CA HIS A 69 13.41 2.13 -11.61
C HIS A 69 12.39 1.04 -11.36
N LEU A 70 12.08 0.79 -10.10
CA LEU A 70 10.99 -0.08 -9.67
C LEU A 70 9.68 0.70 -9.67
N TYR A 71 8.76 0.28 -10.54
CA TYR A 71 7.37 0.72 -10.52
C TYR A 71 6.52 -0.30 -9.79
N VAL A 72 5.70 0.19 -8.87
CA VAL A 72 4.74 -0.63 -8.11
C VAL A 72 3.35 -0.12 -8.43
N THR A 73 2.45 -1.02 -8.80
CA THR A 73 1.05 -0.73 -9.12
C THR A 73 0.12 -1.57 -8.26
N ASP A 74 -0.97 -0.99 -7.79
CA ASP A 74 -2.07 -1.70 -7.14
C ASP A 74 -3.42 -1.22 -7.69
N SER A 75 -4.22 -2.13 -8.25
CA SER A 75 -5.53 -1.79 -8.84
C SER A 75 -6.56 -1.27 -7.81
N THR A 76 -6.37 -1.56 -6.53
CA THR A 76 -7.23 -1.10 -5.42
C THR A 76 -6.86 0.29 -4.88
N GLY A 77 -5.83 0.91 -5.47
CA GLY A 77 -5.33 2.22 -5.12
C GLY A 77 -4.09 2.15 -4.23
N LEU A 78 -3.15 3.07 -4.47
CA LEU A 78 -1.82 3.04 -3.86
C LEU A 78 -1.53 4.36 -3.14
N ALA A 79 -1.27 4.28 -1.84
CA ALA A 79 -0.65 5.35 -1.07
C ALA A 79 0.86 5.32 -1.25
N VAL A 80 1.48 6.50 -1.29
CA VAL A 80 2.92 6.64 -1.52
C VAL A 80 3.56 7.24 -0.27
N GLY A 81 4.46 6.50 0.34
CA GLY A 81 5.27 6.90 1.48
C GLY A 81 6.67 7.37 1.08
N PRO A 82 7.57 7.59 2.06
CA PRO A 82 8.91 8.14 1.82
C PRO A 82 9.73 7.33 0.82
N GLY A 83 10.47 8.01 -0.06
CA GLY A 83 11.27 7.40 -1.13
C GLY A 83 10.44 6.94 -2.34
N CYS A 84 9.13 6.82 -2.16
CA CYS A 84 8.06 6.77 -3.15
C CYS A 84 7.86 8.08 -3.95
N THR A 85 7.73 8.06 -5.28
CA THR A 85 7.08 9.15 -6.04
C THR A 85 5.81 8.66 -6.70
N ARG A 86 4.69 9.37 -6.50
CA ARG A 86 3.41 9.01 -7.12
C ARG A 86 3.41 9.33 -8.61
N LEU A 87 3.12 8.33 -9.45
CA LEU A 87 2.89 8.50 -10.89
C LEU A 87 1.39 8.60 -11.22
N SER A 88 0.57 7.83 -10.51
CA SER A 88 -0.90 7.82 -10.68
C SER A 88 -1.60 7.50 -9.34
N PRO A 89 -2.95 7.47 -9.27
CA PRO A 89 -3.66 6.99 -8.08
C PRO A 89 -3.30 5.54 -7.68
N ASN A 90 -2.79 4.75 -8.63
CA ASN A 90 -2.56 3.31 -8.50
C ASN A 90 -1.09 2.93 -8.69
N THR A 91 -0.22 3.84 -9.12
CA THR A 91 1.17 3.54 -9.50
C THR A 91 2.15 4.50 -8.83
N ALA A 92 3.26 3.95 -8.34
CA ALA A 92 4.37 4.70 -7.77
C ALA A 92 5.72 4.26 -8.39
N ASP A 93 6.64 5.22 -8.50
CA ASP A 93 8.05 5.01 -8.82
C ASP A 93 8.87 5.03 -7.53
N CYS A 94 9.49 3.90 -7.19
CA CYS A 94 10.37 3.71 -6.03
C CYS A 94 11.86 3.83 -6.36
N GLY A 95 12.19 4.40 -7.52
CA GLY A 95 13.55 4.56 -8.00
C GLY A 95 14.26 3.21 -8.14
N VAL A 96 15.59 3.26 -8.21
CA VAL A 96 16.40 2.04 -8.27
C VAL A 96 16.31 1.29 -6.92
N ALA A 97 15.74 0.08 -6.94
CA ALA A 97 15.66 -0.82 -5.80
C ALA A 97 16.36 -2.14 -6.14
N THR A 98 17.03 -2.74 -5.16
CA THR A 98 17.70 -4.04 -5.33
C THR A 98 16.89 -5.18 -4.72
N SER A 99 15.90 -4.85 -3.90
CA SER A 99 14.97 -5.80 -3.32
C SER A 99 13.60 -5.17 -3.10
N PHE A 100 12.59 -6.02 -3.08
CA PHE A 100 11.21 -5.64 -2.84
C PHE A 100 10.59 -6.55 -1.78
N ALA A 101 9.76 -6.00 -0.91
CA ALA A 101 8.97 -6.77 0.04
C ALA A 101 7.49 -6.40 -0.11
N ALA A 102 6.63 -7.37 -0.36
CA ALA A 102 5.19 -7.21 -0.39
C ALA A 102 4.58 -7.92 0.82
N GLN A 103 3.83 -7.18 1.63
CA GLN A 103 2.99 -7.72 2.70
C GLN A 103 1.54 -7.52 2.25
N LEU A 104 0.89 -8.60 1.79
CA LEU A 104 -0.48 -8.59 1.25
C LEU A 104 -1.51 -8.79 2.38
N GLY A 105 -1.18 -9.63 3.36
CA GLY A 105 -1.76 -9.59 4.70
C GLY A 105 -3.08 -10.35 4.85
N ASP A 106 -4.14 -9.99 4.14
CA ASP A 106 -5.42 -10.71 4.19
C ASP A 106 -6.25 -10.63 2.90
N GLY A 107 -7.13 -11.61 2.72
CA GLY A 107 -8.04 -11.64 1.58
C GLY A 107 -7.52 -12.55 0.47
N ASN A 108 -8.04 -12.37 -0.73
CA ASN A 108 -7.60 -13.16 -1.88
C ASN A 108 -6.79 -12.26 -2.79
N ASP A 109 -5.51 -12.14 -2.49
CA ASP A 109 -4.60 -11.18 -3.09
C ASP A 109 -3.90 -11.73 -4.32
N LYS A 110 -3.42 -10.81 -5.15
CA LYS A 110 -2.62 -11.12 -6.31
C LYS A 110 -1.35 -10.30 -6.30
N PHE A 111 -0.22 -10.98 -6.48
CA PHE A 111 1.06 -10.35 -6.71
C PHE A 111 1.68 -10.85 -8.01
N ASP A 112 2.08 -9.94 -8.88
CA ASP A 112 2.84 -10.23 -10.10
C ASP A 112 4.13 -9.42 -10.11
N GLY A 113 5.24 -10.08 -9.81
CA GLY A 113 6.61 -9.59 -9.90
C GLY A 113 7.39 -10.16 -11.08
N SER A 114 6.73 -10.79 -12.05
CA SER A 114 7.41 -11.47 -13.18
C SER A 114 8.30 -10.54 -14.01
N ALA A 115 8.00 -9.25 -14.01
CA ALA A 115 8.76 -8.20 -14.71
C ALA A 115 9.72 -7.42 -13.80
N ALA A 116 9.98 -7.90 -12.57
CA ALA A 116 10.90 -7.32 -11.62
C ALA A 116 12.06 -8.30 -11.32
N PRO A 117 13.20 -8.22 -12.02
CA PRO A 117 14.34 -9.11 -11.83
C PRO A 117 15.17 -8.71 -10.60
N ILE A 118 14.53 -8.64 -9.43
CA ILE A 118 15.12 -8.27 -8.14
C ILE A 118 14.61 -9.21 -7.06
N ASN A 119 15.40 -9.41 -6.01
CA ASN A 119 15.01 -10.27 -4.90
C ASN A 119 13.71 -9.78 -4.26
N THR A 120 12.69 -10.63 -4.26
CA THR A 120 11.36 -10.30 -3.81
C THR A 120 10.94 -11.17 -2.64
N THR A 121 10.56 -10.55 -1.53
CA THR A 121 9.89 -11.24 -0.43
C THR A 121 8.40 -10.97 -0.52
N VAL A 122 7.57 -12.01 -0.57
CA VAL A 122 6.11 -11.90 -0.53
C VAL A 122 5.61 -12.63 0.70
N ASP A 123 4.88 -11.91 1.54
CA ASP A 123 4.04 -12.47 2.59
C ASP A 123 2.60 -12.30 2.11
N ALA A 124 2.00 -13.40 1.65
CA ALA A 124 0.65 -13.40 1.10
C ALA A 124 -0.40 -13.17 2.20
N GLY A 125 -0.09 -13.56 3.43
CA GLY A 125 -1.02 -13.44 4.54
C GLY A 125 -2.10 -14.50 4.46
N THR A 126 -3.30 -14.19 4.95
CA THR A 126 -4.41 -15.18 5.00
C THR A 126 -5.34 -15.09 3.80
N GLY A 127 -5.70 -16.23 3.20
CA GLY A 127 -6.79 -16.35 2.25
C GLY A 127 -6.50 -17.29 1.09
N ILE A 128 -6.82 -16.90 -0.14
CA ILE A 128 -6.48 -17.67 -1.34
C ILE A 128 -5.79 -16.73 -2.31
N ASP A 129 -4.47 -16.83 -2.35
CA ASP A 129 -3.57 -15.88 -2.98
C ASP A 129 -2.96 -16.44 -4.26
N MET A 130 -2.60 -15.52 -5.15
CA MET A 130 -1.89 -15.83 -6.37
C MET A 130 -0.62 -15.00 -6.46
N VAL A 131 0.52 -15.66 -6.27
CA VAL A 131 1.83 -15.05 -6.26
C VAL A 131 2.62 -15.52 -7.47
N THR A 132 2.99 -14.60 -8.33
CA THR A 132 3.96 -14.83 -9.39
C THR A 132 5.18 -13.96 -9.12
N THR A 133 6.35 -14.56 -8.98
CA THR A 133 7.61 -13.83 -8.89
C THR A 133 8.36 -13.92 -10.22
N GLY A 134 9.61 -13.44 -10.24
CA GLY A 134 10.37 -13.25 -11.46
C GLY A 134 11.76 -13.86 -11.34
N ALA A 135 12.74 -13.22 -11.97
CA ALA A 135 14.14 -13.54 -11.71
C ALA A 135 14.57 -12.91 -10.37
N GLY A 136 15.49 -13.56 -9.66
CA GLY A 136 15.95 -13.10 -8.35
C GLY A 136 16.03 -14.26 -7.37
N ASN A 137 16.49 -14.00 -6.14
CA ASN A 137 16.33 -14.97 -5.07
C ASN A 137 15.09 -14.59 -4.27
N ASP A 138 13.96 -15.20 -4.59
CA ASP A 138 12.67 -14.83 -4.01
C ASP A 138 12.35 -15.65 -2.78
N THR A 139 11.52 -15.08 -1.91
CA THR A 139 11.01 -15.76 -0.72
C THR A 139 9.52 -15.52 -0.63
N VAL A 140 8.71 -16.57 -0.73
CA VAL A 140 7.26 -16.47 -0.70
C VAL A 140 6.72 -17.24 0.51
N GLY A 141 5.90 -16.58 1.32
CA GLY A 141 5.14 -17.18 2.40
C GLY A 141 3.66 -17.22 2.05
N VAL A 142 3.12 -18.42 1.93
CA VAL A 142 1.70 -18.76 1.78
C VAL A 142 1.31 -19.80 2.84
N GLN A 143 1.88 -19.66 4.05
CA GLN A 143 1.72 -20.63 5.14
C GLN A 143 0.73 -20.09 6.18
N ASP A 144 -0.54 -20.03 5.78
CA ASP A 144 -1.62 -19.37 6.51
C ASP A 144 -2.70 -20.35 7.05
N ASN A 145 -2.54 -21.64 6.79
CA ASN A 145 -3.45 -22.76 7.04
C ASN A 145 -4.72 -22.77 6.17
N ALA A 146 -4.76 -21.99 5.10
CA ALA A 146 -5.79 -22.08 4.06
C ALA A 146 -5.25 -22.90 2.88
N PRO A 147 -6.05 -23.78 2.28
CA PRO A 147 -5.65 -24.44 1.05
C PRO A 147 -6.03 -23.58 -0.16
N GLY A 148 -5.18 -23.61 -1.17
CA GLY A 148 -5.56 -23.17 -2.52
C GLY A 148 -4.71 -22.04 -3.07
N ASP A 149 -3.65 -21.66 -2.38
CA ASP A 149 -2.71 -20.68 -2.88
C ASP A 149 -2.01 -21.19 -4.13
N PHE A 150 -1.69 -20.26 -5.02
CA PHE A 150 -0.93 -20.53 -6.22
C PHE A 150 0.35 -19.69 -6.21
N VAL A 151 1.50 -20.37 -6.23
CA VAL A 151 2.81 -19.72 -6.33
C VAL A 151 3.52 -20.19 -7.59
N ASP A 152 3.93 -19.24 -8.42
CA ASP A 152 4.79 -19.46 -9.57
C ASP A 152 6.05 -18.60 -9.42
N CYS A 153 7.19 -19.24 -9.16
CA CYS A 153 8.47 -18.52 -9.06
C CYS A 153 9.06 -18.14 -10.43
N GLY A 154 8.32 -18.36 -11.52
CA GLY A 154 8.73 -17.92 -12.86
C GLY A 154 9.62 -18.92 -13.58
N SER A 155 10.79 -18.50 -14.04
CA SER A 155 11.61 -19.33 -14.95
C SER A 155 12.46 -20.33 -14.18
N ARG A 156 12.15 -21.63 -14.29
CA ARG A 156 12.99 -22.72 -13.79
C ARG A 156 14.43 -22.63 -14.37
N PRO A 157 15.48 -23.11 -13.65
CA PRO A 157 16.90 -22.93 -13.96
C PRO A 157 17.29 -23.24 -15.43
N PRO A 158 18.35 -22.60 -15.97
CA PRO A 158 19.67 -22.60 -15.35
C PRO A 158 20.18 -21.21 -14.89
N THR A 159 19.30 -20.23 -14.67
CA THR A 159 19.72 -18.97 -14.03
C THR A 159 20.01 -19.29 -12.56
N GLY A 160 21.09 -18.73 -11.99
CA GLY A 160 21.60 -19.07 -10.64
C GLY A 160 20.73 -18.55 -9.50
N ASP A 161 19.43 -18.51 -9.71
CA ASP A 161 18.39 -18.03 -8.82
C ASP A 161 17.99 -19.15 -7.85
N SER A 162 17.51 -18.77 -6.67
CA SER A 162 17.19 -19.70 -5.58
C SER A 162 15.96 -19.22 -4.84
N ASP A 163 14.80 -19.64 -5.32
CA ASP A 163 13.53 -19.29 -4.73
C ASP A 163 13.18 -20.22 -3.58
N THR A 164 12.58 -19.65 -2.55
CA THR A 164 12.13 -20.35 -1.35
C THR A 164 10.67 -20.07 -1.09
N VAL A 165 9.85 -21.12 -1.08
CA VAL A 165 8.42 -21.03 -0.77
C VAL A 165 8.13 -21.80 0.52
N TYR A 166 7.41 -21.17 1.44
CA TYR A 166 6.81 -21.81 2.60
C TYR A 166 5.32 -21.91 2.34
N ARG A 167 4.79 -23.13 2.30
CA ARG A 167 3.39 -23.38 1.94
C ARG A 167 2.70 -24.32 2.92
N ASP A 168 1.40 -24.43 2.78
CA ASP A 168 0.60 -25.44 3.43
C ASP A 168 0.23 -26.60 2.47
N ASN A 169 -0.38 -27.62 3.07
CA ASN A 169 -0.87 -28.75 2.31
C ASN A 169 -2.20 -28.39 1.62
N GLY A 170 -2.14 -28.22 0.30
CA GLY A 170 -3.27 -27.80 -0.51
C GLY A 170 -2.86 -26.83 -1.61
N ASP A 171 -1.71 -26.18 -1.43
CA ASP A 171 -1.24 -25.13 -2.32
C ASP A 171 -0.48 -25.68 -3.52
N VAL A 172 -0.62 -24.97 -4.62
CA VAL A 172 0.01 -25.29 -5.89
C VAL A 172 1.23 -24.41 -6.06
N VAL A 173 2.41 -25.03 -6.00
CA VAL A 173 3.68 -24.34 -6.18
C VAL A 173 4.37 -24.89 -7.41
N VAL A 174 4.73 -24.01 -8.34
CA VAL A 174 5.39 -24.35 -9.60
C VAL A 174 6.64 -23.48 -9.78
N ASN A 175 7.59 -24.03 -10.54
CA ASN A 175 8.83 -23.34 -10.93
C ASN A 175 9.75 -22.81 -9.81
N CYS A 176 9.53 -23.19 -8.55
CA CYS A 176 10.39 -22.81 -7.43
C CYS A 176 11.45 -23.87 -7.10
N GLU A 177 12.65 -23.47 -6.69
CA GLU A 177 13.76 -24.37 -6.36
C GLU A 177 13.58 -25.07 -5.02
N ARG A 178 13.07 -24.35 -4.01
CA ARG A 178 12.90 -24.85 -2.64
C ARG A 178 11.47 -24.62 -2.18
N VAL A 179 10.81 -25.70 -1.81
CA VAL A 179 9.43 -25.67 -1.31
C VAL A 179 9.40 -26.41 0.02
N PHE A 180 8.95 -25.73 1.06
CA PHE A 180 8.86 -26.20 2.44
C PHE A 180 7.40 -26.34 2.85
#